data_AF-A0A6B3FXW7-F1
#
_entry.id   AF-A0A6B3FXW7-F1
#
_cell.length_a   1.000
_cell.length_b   1.000
_cell.length_c   1.000
_cell.angle_alpha   90.00
_cell.angle_beta   90.00
_cell.angle_gamma   90.00
#
_symmetry.space_group_name_H-M   'P 1'
#
loop_
_entity.id
_entity.type
_entity.pdbx_description
1 polymer ?
#
loop_
_entity_poly.entity_id
_entity_poly.type
_entity_poly.pdbx_seq_one_letter_code
_entity_poly.pdbx_strand_id
1 'polypeptide(L)' 'MAGAPQVTTEHGTVRGAVERGVAVFRGIPYAAAPVGARRFRAPEPPEPWTGVRDAVAYGPTAPKRPYAPPLDRL' A
#
# COMPACT_ATOMS: atom_id res chain seq x y z
N MET A 1 19.49 -12.21 14.76
CA MET A 1 18.11 -11.79 14.45
C MET A 1 18.05 -11.53 12.96
N ALA A 2 17.12 -12.17 12.23
CA ALA A 2 16.93 -11.83 10.83
C ALA A 2 16.40 -10.39 10.75
N GLY A 3 17.04 -9.54 9.93
CA GLY A 3 16.58 -8.17 9.70
C GLY A 3 15.16 -8.14 9.10
N ALA A 4 14.52 -6.97 9.14
CA ALA A 4 13.24 -6.77 8.49
C ALA A 4 13.31 -7.21 7.01
N PRO A 5 12.35 -8.01 6.51
CA PRO A 5 12.43 -8.58 5.18
C PRO A 5 12.36 -7.47 4.12
N GLN A 6 13.25 -7.55 3.13
CA GLN A 6 13.29 -6.62 1.99
C GLN A 6 13.08 -7.37 0.68
N VAL A 7 12.28 -6.78 -0.21
CA VAL A 7 11.96 -7.36 -1.52
C VAL A 7 12.00 -6.25 -2.56
N THR A 8 12.68 -6.52 -3.68
CA THR A 8 12.71 -5.63 -4.84
C THR A 8 11.55 -5.94 -5.77
N THR A 9 10.74 -4.93 -6.07
CA THR A 9 9.68 -4.98 -7.09
C THR A 9 10.18 -4.33 -8.38
N GLU A 10 9.39 -4.38 -9.46
CA GLU A 10 9.67 -3.64 -10.70
C GLU A 10 9.70 -2.10 -10.51
N HIS A 11 9.10 -1.58 -9.43
CA HIS A 11 8.97 -0.14 -9.17
C HIS A 11 9.89 0.36 -8.03
N GLY A 12 10.57 -0.53 -7.31
CA GLY A 12 11.47 -0.19 -6.22
C GLY A 12 11.47 -1.21 -5.08
N THR A 13 12.32 -0.98 -4.07
CA THR A 13 12.50 -1.90 -2.94
C THR A 13 11.56 -1.56 -1.79
N VAL A 14 10.95 -2.58 -1.18
CA VAL A 14 10.11 -2.44 0.01
C VAL A 14 10.69 -3.19 1.21
N ARG A 15 10.46 -2.65 2.40
CA ARG A 15 10.78 -3.29 3.69
C ARG A 15 9.51 -3.61 4.46
N GLY A 16 9.30 -4.88 4.75
CA GLY A 16 8.16 -5.38 5.53
C GLY A 16 8.52 -5.63 6.99
N ALA A 17 7.66 -6.37 7.69
CA ALA A 17 7.89 -6.86 9.05
C ALA A 17 7.69 -8.39 9.10
N VAL A 18 8.20 -9.03 10.16
CA VAL A 18 7.82 -10.42 10.48
C VAL A 18 6.80 -10.38 11.60
N GLU A 19 5.60 -10.91 11.34
CA GLU A 19 4.52 -11.00 12.31
C GLU A 19 4.10 -12.46 12.46
N ARG A 20 4.23 -13.01 13.67
CA ARG A 20 3.86 -14.40 13.99
C ARG A 20 4.48 -15.42 13.01
N GLY A 21 5.73 -15.20 12.61
CA GLY A 21 6.46 -16.05 11.67
C GLY A 21 6.16 -15.81 10.19
N VAL A 22 5.32 -14.83 9.85
CA VAL A 22 4.97 -14.49 8.45
C VAL A 22 5.61 -13.17 8.06
N ALA A 23 6.20 -13.10 6.86
CA ALA A 23 6.64 -11.84 6.28
C ALA A 23 5.42 -11.05 5.78
N VAL A 24 5.22 -9.86 6.32
CA VAL A 24 4.07 -9.02 6.02
C VAL A 24 4.50 -7.69 5.41
N PHE A 25 3.85 -7.32 4.31
CA PHE A 25 4.06 -6.06 3.62
C PHE A 25 2.70 -5.39 3.37
N ARG A 26 2.60 -4.10 3.69
CA ARG A 26 1.37 -3.30 3.63
C ARG A 26 1.66 -1.96 2.96
N GLY A 27 0.65 -1.40 2.28
CA GLY A 27 0.74 -0.05 1.72
C GLY A 27 1.69 0.10 0.54
N ILE A 28 2.02 -0.99 -0.17
CA ILE A 28 2.82 -0.95 -1.41
C ILE A 28 1.96 -0.34 -2.53
N PRO A 29 2.40 0.74 -3.22
CA PRO A 29 1.71 1.25 -4.39
C PRO A 29 1.79 0.26 -5.55
N TYR A 30 0.66 0.01 -6.19
CA TYR A 30 0.55 -0.79 -7.42
C TYR A 30 0.04 0.02 -8.61
N ALA A 31 -0.31 1.29 -8.40
CA ALA A 31 -0.78 2.21 -9.42
C ALA A 31 -0.49 3.66 -9.01
N ALA A 32 -0.41 4.57 -9.97
CA ALA A 32 -0.39 6.00 -9.71
C ALA A 32 -1.69 6.44 -9.02
N ALA A 33 -1.60 7.44 -8.14
CA ALA A 33 -2.77 7.97 -7.43
C ALA A 33 -3.83 8.48 -8.43
N PRO A 34 -5.09 7.98 -8.38
CA PRO A 34 -6.14 8.30 -9.34
C PRO A 34 -6.82 9.65 -9.03
N VAL A 35 -6.01 10.70 -8.90
CA VAL A 35 -6.43 12.06 -8.54
C VAL A 35 -6.21 13.03 -9.71
N GLY A 36 -6.87 14.19 -9.67
CA GLY A 36 -6.74 15.22 -10.72
C GLY A 36 -7.11 14.68 -12.11
N ALA A 37 -6.22 14.87 -13.08
CA ALA A 37 -6.40 14.42 -14.46
C ALA A 37 -6.50 12.88 -14.62
N ARG A 38 -6.05 12.11 -13.63
CA ARG A 38 -6.14 10.64 -13.63
C ARG A 38 -7.48 10.11 -13.10
N ARG A 39 -8.33 10.97 -12.53
CA ARG A 39 -9.63 10.56 -11.99
C ARG A 39 -10.53 10.05 -13.12
N PHE A 40 -11.21 8.92 -12.88
CA PHE A 40 -12.12 8.27 -13.86
C PHE A 40 -11.41 7.80 -15.14
N ARG A 41 -10.13 7.47 -15.05
CA ARG A 41 -9.35 6.86 -16.13
C ARG A 41 -8.87 5.46 -15.70
N ALA A 42 -8.36 4.70 -16.66
CA ALA A 42 -7.68 3.45 -16.37
C ALA A 42 -6.48 3.70 -15.43
N PRO A 43 -6.13 2.73 -14.55
CA PRO A 43 -4.97 2.85 -13.69
C PRO A 43 -3.68 2.94 -14.52
N GLU A 44 -2.79 3.85 -14.13
CA GLU A 44 -1.43 3.95 -14.67
C GLU A 44 -0.45 3.31 -13.68
N PRO A 45 0.72 2.82 -14.14
CA PRO A 45 1.77 2.33 -13.25
C PRO A 45 2.16 3.36 -12.19
N PRO A 46 2.57 2.94 -10.97
CA PRO A 46 3.05 3.87 -9.96
C PRO A 46 4.38 4.49 -10.42
N GLU A 47 4.66 5.69 -9.91
CA GLU A 47 5.97 6.30 -10.08
C GLU A 47 7.02 5.43 -9.38
N PRO A 48 8.09 4.98 -10.06
CA PRO A 48 9.17 4.25 -9.42
C PRO A 48 9.82 5.08 -8.31
N TRP A 49 10.36 4.41 -7.29
CA TRP A 49 11.09 5.07 -6.22
C TRP A 49 12.50 4.53 -6.07
N THR A 50 13.40 5.40 -5.62
CA THR A 50 14.77 5.03 -5.23
C THR A 50 14.82 4.69 -3.74
N GLY A 51 15.81 3.88 -3.36
CA GLY A 51 15.97 3.44 -1.97
C GLY A 51 14.92 2.42 -1.53
N VAL A 52 14.69 2.36 -0.22
CA VAL A 52 13.81 1.36 0.41
C VAL A 52 12.61 2.07 1.02
N ARG A 53 11.41 1.66 0.60
CA ARG A 53 10.14 2.16 1.14
C ARG A 53 9.66 1.27 2.27
N ASP A 54 9.22 1.87 3.37
CA ASP A 54 8.56 1.14 4.44
C ASP A 54 7.16 0.66 4.03
N ALA A 55 6.94 -0.64 4.19
CA ALA A 55 5.71 -1.34 3.90
C ALA A 55 5.16 -2.03 5.16
N VAL A 56 5.20 -1.32 6.30
CA VAL A 56 4.76 -1.86 7.60
C VAL A 56 3.37 -1.37 8.02
N ALA A 57 2.85 -0.32 7.37
CA ALA A 57 1.56 0.29 7.67
C ALA A 57 0.59 0.20 6.48
N TYR A 58 -0.72 0.16 6.77
CA TYR A 58 -1.75 0.24 5.73
C TYR A 58 -1.75 1.62 5.07
N GLY A 59 -1.98 1.63 3.75
CA GLY A 59 -2.24 2.85 3.00
C GLY A 59 -3.67 3.36 3.19
N PRO A 60 -4.01 4.53 2.64
CA PRO A 60 -5.36 5.06 2.68
C PRO A 60 -6.33 4.16 1.89
N THR A 61 -7.58 4.04 2.36
CA THR A 61 -8.65 3.39 1.60
C THR A 61 -9.28 4.35 0.60
N ALA A 62 -9.92 3.82 -0.44
CA ALA A 62 -10.70 4.63 -1.36
C ALA A 62 -11.79 5.44 -0.61
N PRO A 63 -12.13 6.66 -1.07
CA PRO A 63 -13.23 7.42 -0.51
C PRO A 63 -14.53 6.61 -0.56
N LYS A 64 -15.14 6.41 0.60
CA LYS A 64 -16.45 5.77 0.74
C LYS A 64 -17.29 6.58 1.70
N ARG A 65 -18.63 6.51 1.56
CA ARG A 65 -19.51 7.03 2.60
C ARG A 65 -19.30 6.20 3.88
N PRO A 66 -19.44 6.82 5.07
CA PRO A 66 -19.54 6.04 6.31
C PRO A 66 -20.64 4.99 6.19
N TYR A 67 -20.47 3.86 6.87
CA TYR A 67 -21.56 2.91 7.00
C TYR A 67 -22.73 3.56 7.75
N ALA A 68 -23.96 3.23 7.36
CA ALA A 68 -25.14 3.67 8.09
C ALA A 68 -25.36 2.78 9.33
N PRO A 69 -25.96 3.29 10.41
CA PRO A 69 -26.33 2.46 11.55
C PRO A 69 -27.23 1.27 11.12
N PRO A 70 -27.00 0.06 11.68
CA PRO A 70 -26.04 -0.29 12.72
C PRO A 70 -24.65 -0.78 12.21
N LEU A 71 -24.42 -0.75 10.89
CA LEU A 71 -23.19 -1.27 10.25
C LEU A 71 -21.94 -0.42 10.56
N ASP A 72 -22.12 0.78 11.10
CA ASP A 72 -21.05 1.69 11.54
C ASP A 72 -20.28 1.21 12.76
N ARG A 73 -20.77 0.19 13.46
CA ARG A 73 -20.16 -0.36 14.69
C ARG A 73 -19.39 -1.66 14.49
N LEU A 74 -19.31 -2.17 13.26
CA LEU A 74 -18.51 -3.34 12.90
C LEU A 74 -17.04 -2.95 12.72
#